data_AF-A0A0B8PM84-F1
#
_entry.id   AF-A0A0B8PM84-F1
#
_cell.length_a   1.000
_cell.length_b   1.000
_cell.length_c   1.000
_cell.angle_alpha   90.00
_cell.angle_beta   90.00
_cell.angle_gamma   90.00
#
_symmetry.space_group_name_H-M   'P 1'
#
loop_
_entity.id
_entity.type
_entity.pdbx_description
1 polymer ?
#
loop_
_entity_poly.entity_id
_entity_poly.type
_entity_poly.pdbx_seq_one_letter_code
_entity_poly.pdbx_strand_id
1 'polypeptide(L)'
;MIFSALESGSAMTTVFVAAAPFVIVALCEFSKIPLALATWHARKSKLLYMILILIVSFITFETLFNGFERNFAALTFSAEKLEIKRDGYEANIMDNQSKIAEMEKEYQQEKGDIQNQMQENSEKRSASRASAKVAVERNNRSLASNRQTLGVLQGELQGLNQEKADLLQKLTVEKQSALEERSKNISNRDTVRQEQIQSLERKLERLRSQMMTEVDDAFWSVDKQRIRKDYETQIVSLQGQLNKLVDGGLEVNKDASFTFSAIDEQYKLMLEMVDDKISLKESEINKLEVIIGAQQRAVSSSLAARNRQIDSTFISEKTRLESMGEKVETEFDSTREEIDAIKEENFDIKQKIRHLDTDIEQMYLSNQIYRMASHIDGTKELDEIDPTTVTIVAVVWFGSLAFICAIIGPILVLASLHLKTRSEKLEQEQGELSLQAK
;
A
#
# COMPACT_ATOMS: atom_id res chain seq x y z
N MET A 1 -26.23 -28.11 52.32
CA MET A 1 -27.25 -28.43 53.34
C MET A 1 -27.31 -27.41 54.50
N ILE A 2 -26.26 -26.63 54.78
CA ILE A 2 -26.26 -25.60 55.84
C ILE A 2 -26.91 -24.26 55.38
N PHE A 3 -26.85 -23.94 54.09
CA PHE A 3 -27.47 -22.71 53.53
C PHE A 3 -29.02 -22.73 53.58
N SER A 4 -29.63 -23.90 53.39
CA SER A 4 -31.09 -24.08 53.41
C SER A 4 -31.70 -23.95 54.82
N ALA A 5 -30.91 -24.17 55.88
CA ALA A 5 -31.33 -23.99 57.27
C ALA A 5 -31.21 -22.53 57.76
N LEU A 6 -30.39 -21.71 57.09
CA LEU A 6 -30.27 -20.28 57.41
C LEU A 6 -31.38 -19.45 56.71
N GLU A 7 -31.79 -19.86 55.51
CA GLU A 7 -32.95 -19.29 54.78
C GLU A 7 -34.27 -19.55 55.49
N SER A 8 -34.45 -20.70 56.15
CA SER A 8 -35.70 -21.00 56.86
C SER A 8 -35.86 -20.20 58.16
N GLY A 9 -34.76 -19.88 58.84
CA GLY A 9 -34.75 -19.00 60.02
C GLY A 9 -35.04 -17.53 59.68
N SER A 10 -34.55 -17.04 58.54
CA SER A 10 -34.85 -15.68 58.06
C SER A 10 -36.26 -15.57 57.50
N ALA A 11 -36.78 -16.58 56.81
CA ALA A 11 -38.15 -16.61 56.30
C ALA A 11 -39.18 -16.57 57.44
N MET A 12 -39.03 -17.41 58.47
CA MET A 12 -39.95 -17.42 59.62
C MET A 12 -39.92 -16.10 60.41
N THR A 13 -38.73 -15.51 60.57
CA THR A 13 -38.60 -14.21 61.25
C THR A 13 -39.22 -13.08 60.41
N THR A 14 -39.06 -13.11 59.09
CA THR A 14 -39.66 -12.13 58.17
C THR A 14 -41.18 -12.22 58.14
N VAL A 15 -41.72 -13.44 58.11
CA VAL A 15 -43.18 -13.68 58.21
C VAL A 15 -43.73 -13.21 59.55
N PHE A 16 -43.03 -13.45 60.66
CA PHE A 16 -43.47 -13.01 61.98
C PHE A 16 -43.44 -11.49 62.13
N VAL A 17 -42.41 -10.83 61.58
CA VAL A 17 -42.28 -9.37 61.56
C VAL A 17 -43.31 -8.72 60.64
N ALA A 18 -43.68 -9.37 59.53
CA ALA A 18 -44.76 -8.93 58.65
C ALA A 18 -46.16 -9.14 59.26
N ALA A 19 -46.34 -10.16 60.11
CA ALA A 19 -47.60 -10.46 60.79
C ALA A 19 -47.84 -9.64 62.06
N ALA A 20 -46.78 -9.12 62.69
CA ALA A 20 -46.86 -8.40 63.98
C ALA A 20 -47.82 -7.17 63.98
N PRO A 21 -47.86 -6.31 62.94
CA PRO A 21 -48.81 -5.20 62.89
C PRO A 21 -50.27 -5.65 62.97
N PHE A 22 -50.62 -6.79 62.34
CA PHE A 22 -51.98 -7.32 62.35
C PHE A 22 -52.41 -7.81 63.75
N VAL A 23 -51.49 -8.40 64.50
CA VAL A 23 -51.76 -8.84 65.88
C VAL A 23 -51.97 -7.63 66.80
N ILE A 24 -51.11 -6.61 66.69
CA ILE A 24 -51.24 -5.36 67.46
C ILE A 24 -52.58 -4.69 67.14
N VAL A 25 -52.97 -4.68 65.87
CA VAL A 25 -54.23 -4.09 65.42
C VAL A 25 -55.43 -4.86 65.95
N ALA A 26 -55.40 -6.19 65.96
CA ALA A 26 -56.48 -7.00 66.55
C ALA A 26 -56.71 -6.67 68.03
N LEU A 27 -55.63 -6.43 68.79
CA LEU A 27 -55.72 -5.99 70.19
C LEU A 27 -56.28 -4.57 70.31
N CYS A 28 -55.85 -3.65 69.44
CA CYS A 28 -56.39 -2.29 69.38
C CYS A 28 -57.88 -2.29 69.00
N GLU A 29 -58.33 -3.13 68.07
CA GLU A 29 -59.75 -3.30 67.73
C GLU A 29 -60.58 -3.77 68.93
N PHE A 30 -60.07 -4.73 69.71
CA PHE A 30 -60.75 -5.21 70.92
C PHE A 30 -60.98 -4.08 71.93
N SER A 31 -60.01 -3.16 72.07
CA SER A 31 -60.10 -2.01 72.98
C SER A 31 -61.15 -0.97 72.57
N LYS A 32 -61.58 -0.95 71.30
CA LYS A 32 -62.58 0.01 70.80
C LYS A 32 -64.01 -0.37 71.16
N ILE A 33 -64.27 -1.65 71.39
CA ILE A 33 -65.60 -2.17 71.79
C ILE A 33 -66.11 -1.53 73.09
N PRO A 34 -65.34 -1.52 74.21
CA PRO A 34 -65.79 -0.88 75.44
C PRO A 34 -65.95 0.65 75.29
N LEU A 35 -65.14 1.30 74.45
CA LEU A 35 -65.28 2.73 74.16
C LEU A 35 -66.59 3.06 73.41
N ALA A 36 -66.97 2.23 72.43
CA ALA A 36 -68.23 2.37 71.72
C ALA A 36 -69.44 2.16 72.66
N LEU A 37 -69.37 1.18 73.57
CA LEU A 37 -70.39 0.97 74.61
C LEU A 37 -70.49 2.16 75.58
N ALA A 38 -69.35 2.72 76.01
CA ALA A 38 -69.30 3.90 76.86
C ALA A 38 -69.93 5.12 76.17
N THR A 39 -69.68 5.28 74.87
CA THR A 39 -70.27 6.36 74.05
C THR A 39 -71.80 6.26 73.97
N TRP A 40 -72.34 5.05 73.83
CA TRP A 40 -73.80 4.83 73.78
C TRP A 40 -74.49 5.17 75.11
N HIS A 41 -73.91 4.74 76.24
CA HIS A 41 -74.51 4.90 77.57
C HIS A 41 -74.24 6.28 78.21
N ALA A 42 -73.19 6.99 77.81
CA ALA A 42 -72.87 8.30 78.38
C ALA A 42 -73.92 9.36 77.99
N ARG A 43 -74.46 10.14 78.95
CA ARG A 43 -75.42 11.22 78.65
C ARG A 43 -74.79 12.58 78.38
N LYS A 44 -73.69 12.94 79.07
CA LYS A 44 -73.05 14.27 79.00
C LYS A 44 -71.66 14.27 78.34
N SER A 45 -70.97 13.12 78.30
CA SER A 45 -69.59 12.99 77.79
C SER A 45 -69.49 12.25 76.43
N LYS A 46 -70.58 12.16 75.67
CA LYS A 46 -70.62 11.47 74.36
C LYS A 46 -69.55 11.96 73.39
N LEU A 47 -69.37 13.29 73.30
CA LEU A 47 -68.40 13.90 72.39
C LEU A 47 -66.95 13.51 72.75
N LEU A 48 -66.63 13.42 74.03
CA LEU A 48 -65.30 13.02 74.51
C LEU A 48 -65.00 11.57 74.12
N TYR A 49 -65.94 10.64 74.32
CA TYR A 49 -65.75 9.25 73.93
C TYR A 49 -65.73 9.06 72.39
N MET A 50 -66.49 9.87 71.63
CA MET A 50 -66.40 9.89 70.16
C MET A 50 -65.01 10.34 69.67
N ILE A 51 -64.46 11.41 70.24
CA ILE A 51 -63.10 11.88 69.90
C ILE A 51 -62.07 10.81 70.28
N LEU A 52 -62.23 10.17 71.44
CA LEU A 52 -61.34 9.11 71.88
C LEU A 52 -61.36 7.89 70.95
N ILE A 53 -62.54 7.47 70.48
CA ILE A 53 -62.67 6.41 69.47
C ILE A 53 -61.97 6.82 68.18
N LEU A 54 -62.16 8.07 67.72
CA LEU A 54 -61.53 8.57 66.50
C LEU A 54 -60.00 8.55 66.61
N ILE A 55 -59.44 9.00 67.74
CA ILE A 55 -57.98 8.96 67.98
C ILE A 55 -57.45 7.53 67.97
N VAL A 56 -58.12 6.59 68.67
CA VAL A 56 -57.69 5.19 68.70
C VAL A 56 -57.83 4.53 67.32
N SER A 57 -58.88 4.87 66.56
CA SER A 57 -59.03 4.46 65.17
C SER A 57 -57.95 5.04 64.27
N PHE A 58 -57.56 6.31 64.45
CA PHE A 58 -56.47 6.93 63.68
C PHE A 58 -55.12 6.27 63.97
N ILE A 59 -54.80 5.96 65.22
CA ILE A 59 -53.57 5.21 65.56
C ILE A 59 -53.58 3.81 64.93
N THR A 60 -54.75 3.16 64.89
CA THR A 60 -54.91 1.85 64.25
C THR A 60 -54.72 1.93 62.74
N PHE A 61 -55.25 2.99 62.11
CA PHE A 61 -55.06 3.29 60.70
C PHE A 61 -53.57 3.44 60.36
N GLU A 62 -52.84 4.30 61.07
CA GLU A 62 -51.39 4.50 60.88
C GLU A 62 -50.60 3.21 61.07
N THR A 63 -50.96 2.41 62.08
CA THR A 63 -50.27 1.15 62.37
C THR A 63 -50.50 0.10 61.28
N LEU A 64 -51.72 0.00 60.73
CA LEU A 64 -52.03 -0.87 59.60
C LEU A 64 -51.37 -0.39 58.31
N PHE A 65 -51.43 0.91 58.03
CA PHE A 65 -50.86 1.50 56.83
C PHE A 65 -49.35 1.25 56.76
N ASN A 66 -48.62 1.56 57.84
CA ASN A 66 -47.18 1.26 57.95
C ASN A 66 -46.88 -0.25 57.86
N GLY A 67 -47.78 -1.10 58.38
CA GLY A 67 -47.66 -2.56 58.24
C GLY A 67 -47.76 -3.03 56.79
N PHE A 68 -48.70 -2.47 56.02
CA PHE A 68 -48.85 -2.76 54.60
C PHE A 68 -47.68 -2.24 53.76
N GLU A 69 -47.24 -1.01 54.00
CA GLU A 69 -46.09 -0.41 53.29
C GLU A 69 -44.83 -1.24 53.51
N ARG A 70 -44.55 -1.67 54.73
CA ARG A 70 -43.38 -2.51 55.04
C ARG A 70 -43.44 -3.87 54.34
N ASN A 71 -44.61 -4.51 54.30
CA ASN A 71 -44.79 -5.77 53.60
C ASN A 71 -44.61 -5.59 52.07
N PHE A 72 -45.12 -4.49 51.52
CA PHE A 72 -44.95 -4.14 50.11
C PHE A 72 -43.50 -3.85 49.74
N ALA A 73 -42.78 -3.07 50.57
CA ALA A 73 -41.37 -2.79 50.38
C ALA A 73 -40.52 -4.07 50.42
N ALA A 74 -40.84 -5.02 51.31
CA ALA A 74 -40.13 -6.30 51.38
C ALA A 74 -40.32 -7.17 50.11
N LEU A 75 -41.53 -7.17 49.54
CA LEU A 75 -41.82 -7.87 48.28
C LEU A 75 -41.13 -7.19 47.10
N THR A 76 -41.19 -5.86 47.03
CA THR A 76 -40.60 -5.06 45.95
C THR A 76 -39.07 -5.16 45.93
N PHE A 77 -38.42 -5.08 47.10
CA PHE A 77 -36.97 -5.25 47.21
C PHE A 77 -36.48 -6.61 46.70
N SER A 78 -37.31 -7.65 46.80
CA SER A 78 -36.96 -8.98 46.29
C SER A 78 -36.97 -9.02 44.76
N ALA A 79 -37.88 -8.28 44.12
CA ALA A 79 -37.92 -8.11 42.66
C ALA A 79 -36.74 -7.25 42.16
N GLU A 80 -36.51 -6.09 42.80
CA GLU A 80 -35.39 -5.18 42.47
C GLU A 80 -34.03 -5.89 42.52
N LYS A 81 -33.83 -6.80 43.50
CA LYS A 81 -32.60 -7.61 43.59
C LYS A 81 -32.40 -8.53 42.38
N LEU A 82 -33.48 -9.03 41.77
CA LEU A 82 -33.41 -9.86 40.56
C LEU A 82 -33.14 -9.00 39.33
N GLU A 83 -33.73 -7.80 39.23
CA GLU A 83 -33.46 -6.83 38.16
C GLU A 83 -31.98 -6.41 38.15
N ILE A 84 -31.40 -6.05 39.31
CA ILE A 84 -29.97 -5.71 39.40
C ILE A 84 -29.08 -6.87 38.90
N LYS A 85 -29.48 -8.12 39.16
CA LYS A 85 -28.74 -9.28 38.64
C LYS A 85 -28.89 -9.43 37.13
N ARG A 86 -30.09 -9.20 36.59
CA ARG A 86 -30.37 -9.21 35.15
C ARG A 86 -29.51 -8.16 34.45
N ASP A 87 -29.52 -6.92 34.94
CA ASP A 87 -28.76 -5.81 34.37
C ASP A 87 -27.25 -6.09 34.42
N GLY A 88 -26.76 -6.70 35.51
CA GLY A 88 -25.38 -7.17 35.60
C GLY A 88 -25.01 -8.23 34.55
N TYR A 89 -25.95 -9.13 34.24
CA TYR A 89 -25.77 -10.11 33.16
C TYR A 89 -25.81 -9.47 31.77
N GLU A 90 -26.69 -8.50 31.54
CA GLU A 90 -26.73 -7.74 30.29
C GLU A 90 -25.44 -6.95 30.05
N ALA A 91 -24.90 -6.30 31.09
CA ALA A 91 -23.62 -5.60 31.02
C ALA A 91 -22.47 -6.56 30.63
N ASN A 92 -22.46 -7.78 31.19
CA ASN A 92 -21.46 -8.79 30.80
C ASN A 92 -21.60 -9.21 29.33
N ILE A 93 -22.83 -9.36 28.82
CA ILE A 93 -23.06 -9.66 27.39
C ILE A 93 -22.54 -8.51 26.52
N MET A 94 -22.79 -7.25 26.91
CA MET A 94 -22.30 -6.09 26.17
C MET A 94 -20.76 -6.03 26.14
N ASP A 95 -20.10 -6.28 27.26
CA ASP A 95 -18.63 -6.34 27.35
C ASP A 95 -18.07 -7.47 26.46
N ASN A 96 -18.66 -8.65 26.54
CA ASN A 96 -18.30 -9.80 25.71
C ASN A 96 -18.50 -9.52 24.21
N GLN A 97 -19.58 -8.84 23.83
CA GLN A 97 -19.82 -8.43 22.45
C GLN A 97 -18.79 -7.40 21.97
N SER A 98 -18.41 -6.45 22.82
CA SER A 98 -17.35 -5.49 22.51
C SER A 98 -16.01 -6.18 22.30
N LYS A 99 -15.65 -7.15 23.15
CA LYS A 99 -14.43 -7.96 23.00
C LYS A 99 -14.42 -8.75 21.69
N ILE A 100 -15.54 -9.40 21.34
CA ILE A 100 -15.66 -10.12 20.05
C ILE A 100 -15.45 -9.15 18.89
N ALA A 101 -16.10 -7.99 18.90
CA ALA A 101 -15.97 -7.00 17.84
C ALA A 101 -14.54 -6.44 17.71
N GLU A 102 -13.83 -6.27 18.82
CA GLU A 102 -12.43 -5.84 18.84
C GLU A 102 -11.52 -6.91 18.22
N MET A 103 -11.65 -8.17 18.63
CA MET A 103 -10.89 -9.30 18.08
C MET A 103 -11.13 -9.48 16.57
N GLU A 104 -12.39 -9.41 16.13
CA GLU A 104 -12.73 -9.49 14.70
C GLU A 104 -12.15 -8.30 13.92
N LYS A 105 -12.16 -7.10 14.49
CA LYS A 105 -11.61 -5.90 13.86
C LYS A 105 -10.09 -5.98 13.70
N GLU A 106 -9.38 -6.43 14.74
CA GLU A 106 -7.92 -6.59 14.70
C GLU A 106 -7.50 -7.54 13.58
N TYR A 107 -8.16 -8.69 13.48
CA TYR A 107 -7.95 -9.65 12.39
C TYR A 107 -8.20 -9.04 11.00
N GLN A 108 -9.33 -8.34 10.81
CA GLN A 108 -9.63 -7.72 9.52
C GLN A 108 -8.61 -6.63 9.14
N GLN A 109 -8.11 -5.90 10.14
CA GLN A 109 -7.08 -4.88 9.92
C GLN A 109 -5.77 -5.54 9.50
N GLU A 110 -5.30 -6.56 10.21
CA GLU A 110 -4.04 -7.24 9.91
C GLU A 110 -4.10 -7.95 8.54
N LYS A 111 -5.22 -8.61 8.24
CA LYS A 111 -5.47 -9.22 6.92
C LYS A 111 -5.51 -8.18 5.82
N GLY A 112 -6.14 -7.03 6.06
CA GLY A 112 -6.18 -5.89 5.15
C GLY A 112 -4.78 -5.32 4.89
N ASP A 113 -3.95 -5.18 5.91
CA ASP A 113 -2.58 -4.69 5.80
C ASP A 113 -1.71 -5.65 4.96
N ILE A 114 -1.85 -6.97 5.15
CA ILE A 114 -1.16 -7.96 4.32
C ILE A 114 -1.60 -7.87 2.86
N GLN A 115 -2.91 -7.73 2.59
CA GLN A 115 -3.42 -7.54 1.22
C GLN A 115 -2.89 -6.28 0.57
N ASN A 116 -2.84 -5.16 1.31
CA ASN A 116 -2.27 -3.90 0.85
C ASN A 116 -0.78 -4.05 0.52
N GLN A 117 -0.01 -4.72 1.38
CA GLN A 117 1.42 -5.00 1.13
C GLN A 117 1.62 -5.91 -0.09
N MET A 118 0.74 -6.90 -0.30
CA MET A 118 0.78 -7.73 -1.51
C MET A 118 0.52 -6.91 -2.78
N GLN A 119 -0.46 -6.01 -2.74
CA GLN A 119 -0.74 -5.10 -3.85
C GLN A 119 0.45 -4.17 -4.10
N GLU A 120 0.98 -3.53 -3.07
CA GLU A 120 2.15 -2.64 -3.17
C GLU A 120 3.37 -3.38 -3.76
N ASN A 121 3.62 -4.63 -3.35
CA ASN A 121 4.69 -5.45 -3.90
C ASN A 121 4.48 -5.75 -5.40
N SER A 122 3.24 -6.00 -5.81
CA SER A 122 2.88 -6.19 -7.22
C SER A 122 3.09 -4.91 -8.05
N GLU A 123 2.75 -3.75 -7.49
CA GLU A 123 2.94 -2.45 -8.12
C GLU A 123 4.44 -2.12 -8.23
N LYS A 124 5.22 -2.33 -7.17
CA LYS A 124 6.69 -2.20 -7.17
C LYS A 124 7.35 -3.05 -8.24
N ARG A 125 6.89 -4.29 -8.44
CA ARG A 125 7.35 -5.15 -9.54
C ARG A 125 7.04 -4.54 -10.90
N SER A 126 5.82 -4.05 -11.10
CA SER A 126 5.40 -3.45 -12.37
C SER A 126 6.22 -2.18 -12.70
N ALA A 127 6.43 -1.31 -11.72
CA ALA A 127 7.23 -0.09 -11.84
C ALA A 127 8.72 -0.40 -12.08
N SER A 128 9.26 -1.41 -11.40
CA SER A 128 10.64 -1.87 -11.59
C SER A 128 10.86 -2.45 -13.00
N ARG A 129 9.87 -3.18 -13.54
CA ARG A 129 9.91 -3.68 -14.93
C ARG A 129 9.79 -2.55 -15.94
N ALA A 130 8.92 -1.58 -15.70
CA ALA A 130 8.76 -0.42 -16.58
C ALA A 130 10.06 0.40 -16.65
N SER A 131 10.67 0.71 -15.50
CA SER A 131 11.94 1.43 -15.44
C SER A 131 13.10 0.65 -16.09
N ALA A 132 13.16 -0.67 -15.90
CA ALA A 132 14.14 -1.52 -16.58
C ALA A 132 13.98 -1.50 -18.11
N LYS A 133 12.74 -1.53 -18.62
CA LYS A 133 12.47 -1.38 -20.07
C LYS A 133 12.93 -0.04 -20.60
N VAL A 134 12.60 1.06 -19.91
CA VAL A 134 13.02 2.42 -20.31
C VAL A 134 14.55 2.56 -20.34
N ALA A 135 15.25 1.99 -19.36
CA ALA A 135 16.72 1.99 -19.34
C ALA A 135 17.32 1.25 -20.54
N VAL A 136 16.73 0.10 -20.91
CA VAL A 136 17.16 -0.67 -22.08
C VAL A 136 16.84 0.05 -23.39
N GLU A 137 15.68 0.69 -23.49
CA GLU A 137 15.33 1.52 -24.66
C GLU A 137 16.29 2.69 -24.85
N ARG A 138 16.68 3.38 -23.77
CA ARG A 138 17.71 4.44 -23.85
C ARG A 138 19.04 3.90 -24.36
N ASN A 139 19.48 2.76 -23.85
CA ASN A 139 20.71 2.11 -24.34
C ASN A 139 20.60 1.69 -25.81
N ASN A 140 19.44 1.16 -26.23
CA ASN A 140 19.19 0.82 -27.64
C ASN A 140 19.22 2.04 -28.56
N ARG A 141 18.70 3.20 -28.13
CA ARG A 141 18.79 4.45 -28.89
C ARG A 141 20.24 4.93 -29.03
N SER A 142 21.02 4.87 -27.95
CA SER A 142 22.45 5.19 -27.98
C SER A 142 23.22 4.24 -28.91
N LEU A 143 22.91 2.94 -28.86
CA LEU A 143 23.51 1.94 -29.75
C LEU A 143 23.17 2.21 -31.22
N ALA A 144 21.92 2.57 -31.53
CA ALA A 144 21.50 2.92 -32.88
C ALA A 144 22.24 4.17 -33.39
N SER A 145 22.38 5.20 -32.55
CA SER A 145 23.16 6.41 -32.88
C SER A 145 24.64 6.07 -33.14
N ASN A 146 25.26 5.25 -32.30
CA ASN A 146 26.66 4.85 -32.48
C ASN A 146 26.86 4.05 -33.76
N ARG A 147 25.93 3.15 -34.12
CA ARG A 147 25.95 2.42 -35.39
C ARG A 147 25.82 3.34 -36.60
N GLN A 148 25.00 4.39 -36.50
CA GLN A 148 24.90 5.39 -37.56
C GLN A 148 26.23 6.14 -37.74
N THR A 149 26.85 6.59 -36.65
CA THR A 149 28.17 7.25 -36.71
C THR A 149 29.25 6.32 -37.29
N LEU A 150 29.23 5.03 -36.92
CA LEU A 150 30.12 4.02 -37.48
C LEU A 150 29.95 3.93 -39.01
N GLY A 151 28.72 3.88 -39.50
CA GLY A 151 28.44 3.83 -40.93
C GLY A 151 28.95 5.06 -41.69
N VAL A 152 28.85 6.25 -41.09
CA VAL A 152 29.42 7.48 -41.66
C VAL A 152 30.95 7.41 -41.71
N LEU A 153 31.61 7.01 -40.61
CA LEU A 153 33.07 6.89 -40.55
C LEU A 153 33.61 5.83 -41.54
N GLN A 154 32.91 4.70 -41.67
CA GLN A 154 33.25 3.66 -42.66
C GLN A 154 33.12 4.20 -44.08
N GLY A 155 32.08 5.00 -44.37
CA GLY A 155 31.93 5.69 -45.66
C GLY A 155 33.05 6.71 -45.93
N GLU A 156 33.43 7.51 -44.94
CA GLU A 156 34.56 8.45 -45.03
C GLU A 156 35.88 7.71 -45.29
N LEU A 157 36.12 6.60 -44.61
CA LEU A 157 37.31 5.76 -44.79
C LEU A 157 37.34 5.12 -46.19
N GLN A 158 36.20 4.70 -46.72
CA GLN A 158 36.10 4.24 -48.10
C GLN A 158 36.45 5.36 -49.08
N GLY A 159 35.98 6.58 -48.82
CA GLY A 159 36.33 7.77 -49.61
C GLY A 159 37.84 8.09 -49.59
N LEU A 160 38.48 8.05 -48.41
CA LEU A 160 39.93 8.25 -48.26
C LEU A 160 40.75 7.15 -48.97
N ASN A 161 40.32 5.89 -48.88
CA ASN A 161 40.97 4.80 -49.60
C ASN A 161 40.85 4.96 -51.12
N GLN A 162 39.73 5.50 -51.60
CA GLN A 162 39.55 5.83 -53.01
C GLN A 162 40.44 7.03 -53.42
N GLU A 163 40.53 8.07 -52.59
CA GLU A 163 41.45 9.20 -52.80
C GLU A 163 42.91 8.72 -52.87
N LYS A 164 43.31 7.80 -51.98
CA LYS A 164 44.64 7.17 -52.02
C LYS A 164 44.87 6.41 -53.33
N ALA A 165 43.90 5.62 -53.77
CA ALA A 165 43.98 4.89 -55.04
C ALA A 165 44.11 5.83 -56.23
N ASP A 166 43.35 6.93 -56.25
CA ASP A 166 43.42 7.96 -57.29
C ASP A 166 44.77 8.68 -57.30
N LEU A 167 45.36 8.97 -56.13
CA LEU A 167 46.70 9.56 -56.03
C LEU A 167 47.80 8.62 -56.56
N LEU A 168 47.72 7.33 -56.23
CA LEU A 168 48.64 6.33 -56.76
C LEU A 168 48.51 6.18 -58.28
N GLN A 169 47.29 6.23 -58.81
CA GLN A 169 47.05 6.22 -60.24
C GLN A 169 47.63 7.47 -60.91
N LYS A 170 47.38 8.66 -60.36
CA LYS A 170 47.95 9.93 -60.87
C LYS A 170 49.48 9.90 -60.87
N LEU A 171 50.10 9.44 -59.78
CA LEU A 171 51.55 9.25 -59.71
C LEU A 171 52.06 8.34 -60.83
N THR A 172 51.37 7.22 -61.07
CA THR A 172 51.75 6.26 -62.11
C THR A 172 51.64 6.87 -63.51
N VAL A 173 50.55 7.59 -63.78
CA VAL A 173 50.32 8.29 -65.04
C VAL A 173 51.35 9.39 -65.26
N GLU A 174 51.64 10.21 -64.25
CA GLU A 174 52.59 11.32 -64.35
C GLU A 174 54.04 10.83 -64.56
N LYS A 175 54.43 9.75 -63.85
CA LYS A 175 55.70 9.06 -64.11
C LYS A 175 55.76 8.50 -65.53
N GLN A 176 54.69 7.89 -66.02
CA GLN A 176 54.62 7.34 -67.36
C GLN A 176 54.71 8.44 -68.43
N SER A 177 53.99 9.56 -68.27
CA SER A 177 54.09 10.69 -69.19
C SER A 177 55.47 11.34 -69.18
N ALA A 178 56.10 11.46 -68.00
CA ALA A 178 57.47 11.95 -67.88
C ALA A 178 58.47 11.00 -68.56
N LEU A 179 58.26 9.68 -68.46
CA LEU A 179 59.04 8.67 -69.19
C LEU A 179 58.86 8.80 -70.71
N GLU A 180 57.63 8.97 -71.19
CA GLU A 180 57.32 9.06 -72.62
C GLU A 180 57.84 10.35 -73.26
N GLU A 181 57.64 11.50 -72.61
CA GLU A 181 58.20 12.78 -73.04
C GLU A 181 59.73 12.72 -73.09
N ARG A 182 60.33 12.07 -72.09
CA ARG A 182 61.78 11.83 -72.06
C ARG A 182 62.23 10.87 -73.16
N SER A 183 61.51 9.77 -73.40
CA SER A 183 61.83 8.82 -74.48
C SER A 183 61.83 9.52 -75.85
N LYS A 184 60.84 10.39 -76.09
CA LYS A 184 60.78 11.24 -77.28
C LYS A 184 61.95 12.21 -77.35
N ASN A 185 62.28 12.89 -76.25
CA ASN A 185 63.40 13.84 -76.21
C ASN A 185 64.76 13.16 -76.39
N ILE A 186 64.96 11.97 -75.83
CA ILE A 186 66.16 11.15 -76.03
C ILE A 186 66.22 10.69 -77.48
N SER A 187 65.16 10.13 -78.04
CA SER A 187 65.12 9.70 -79.45
C SER A 187 65.40 10.85 -80.42
N ASN A 188 64.81 12.03 -80.20
CA ASN A 188 65.07 13.23 -81.01
C ASN A 188 66.51 13.74 -80.85
N ARG A 189 67.10 13.65 -79.65
CA ARG A 189 68.50 14.07 -79.44
C ARG A 189 69.50 13.05 -79.96
N ASP A 190 69.20 11.76 -79.84
CA ASP A 190 70.04 10.67 -80.34
C ASP A 190 70.04 10.64 -81.87
N THR A 191 68.90 10.88 -82.52
CA THR A 191 68.84 11.06 -83.98
C THR A 191 69.68 12.24 -84.43
N VAL A 192 69.52 13.42 -83.82
CA VAL A 192 70.34 14.61 -84.12
C VAL A 192 71.83 14.36 -83.84
N ARG A 193 72.17 13.68 -82.73
CA ARG A 193 73.55 13.31 -82.40
C ARG A 193 74.13 12.33 -83.40
N GLN A 194 73.38 11.32 -83.80
CA GLN A 194 73.83 10.32 -84.78
C GLN A 194 74.07 10.96 -86.14
N GLU A 195 73.21 11.88 -86.56
CA GLU A 195 73.41 12.70 -87.77
C GLU A 195 74.68 13.55 -87.66
N GLN A 196 74.93 14.17 -86.50
CA GLN A 196 76.14 14.95 -86.25
C GLN A 196 77.41 14.07 -86.27
N ILE A 197 77.39 12.91 -85.61
CA ILE A 197 78.48 11.92 -85.62
C ILE A 197 78.78 11.49 -87.06
N GLN A 198 77.77 11.05 -87.81
CA GLN A 198 77.95 10.66 -89.21
C GLN A 198 78.45 11.80 -90.11
N SER A 199 78.06 13.04 -89.82
CA SER A 199 78.56 14.20 -90.56
C SER A 199 80.04 14.49 -90.25
N LEU A 200 80.45 14.32 -89.00
CA LEU A 200 81.82 14.50 -88.54
C LEU A 200 82.72 13.37 -89.04
N GLU A 201 82.26 12.12 -88.99
CA GLU A 201 82.97 10.96 -89.57
C GLU A 201 83.20 11.14 -91.07
N ARG A 202 82.16 11.55 -91.82
CA ARG A 202 82.29 11.85 -93.25
C ARG A 202 83.29 12.98 -93.53
N LYS A 203 83.34 14.01 -92.68
CA LYS A 203 84.34 15.08 -92.78
C LYS A 203 85.74 14.56 -92.48
N LEU A 204 85.89 13.74 -91.44
CA LEU A 204 87.15 13.14 -91.02
C LEU A 204 87.72 12.22 -92.10
N GLU A 205 86.86 11.43 -92.75
CA GLU A 205 87.25 10.55 -93.86
C GLU A 205 87.68 11.33 -95.10
N ARG A 206 86.93 12.39 -95.46
CA ARG A 206 87.35 13.30 -96.54
C ARG A 206 88.67 13.98 -96.24
N LEU A 207 88.85 14.49 -95.02
CA LEU A 207 90.11 15.12 -94.58
C LEU A 207 91.28 14.14 -94.64
N ARG A 208 91.08 12.87 -94.24
CA ARG A 208 92.12 11.82 -94.38
C ARG A 208 92.44 11.50 -95.83
N SER A 209 91.44 11.42 -96.70
CA SER A 209 91.62 11.15 -98.13
C SER A 209 92.29 12.33 -98.86
N GLN A 210 91.90 13.57 -98.55
CA GLN A 210 92.53 14.80 -99.06
C GLN A 210 93.97 14.94 -98.56
N MET A 211 94.21 14.63 -97.29
CA MET A 211 95.57 14.56 -96.74
C MET A 211 96.43 13.55 -97.50
N MET A 212 95.91 12.35 -97.81
CA MET A 212 96.68 11.37 -98.59
C MET A 212 97.02 11.86 -100.00
N THR A 213 96.06 12.45 -100.71
CA THR A 213 96.25 12.94 -102.08
C THR A 213 97.19 14.14 -102.16
N GLU A 214 97.02 15.15 -101.30
CA GLU A 214 97.91 16.33 -101.28
C GLU A 214 99.32 16.03 -100.76
N VAL A 215 99.47 15.04 -99.87
CA VAL A 215 100.80 14.58 -99.43
C VAL A 215 101.49 13.74 -100.51
N ASP A 216 100.75 13.03 -101.37
CA ASP A 216 101.34 12.28 -102.50
C ASP A 216 101.77 13.20 -103.65
N ASP A 217 100.93 14.18 -104.03
CA ASP A 217 101.18 15.13 -105.13
C ASP A 217 102.27 16.19 -104.81
N ALA A 218 102.66 16.38 -103.54
CA ALA A 218 103.68 17.35 -103.17
C ALA A 218 105.11 16.90 -103.57
N PHE A 219 105.82 17.71 -104.37
CA PHE A 219 107.13 17.36 -104.96
C PHE A 219 108.34 17.50 -103.99
N TRP A 220 108.24 18.28 -102.90
CA TRP A 220 109.34 18.54 -101.94
C TRP A 220 109.05 18.01 -100.52
N SER A 221 110.06 17.44 -99.84
CA SER A 221 109.92 16.80 -98.51
C SER A 221 109.50 17.74 -97.38
N VAL A 222 109.76 19.05 -97.49
CA VAL A 222 109.42 20.06 -96.47
C VAL A 222 107.94 20.44 -96.54
N ASP A 223 107.37 20.53 -97.74
CA ASP A 223 105.94 20.81 -97.94
C ASP A 223 105.07 19.63 -97.46
N LYS A 224 105.53 18.38 -97.69
CA LYS A 224 104.86 17.17 -97.17
C LYS A 224 104.70 17.20 -95.64
N GLN A 225 105.69 17.69 -94.89
CA GLN A 225 105.62 17.75 -93.43
C GLN A 225 104.67 18.84 -92.93
N ARG A 226 104.65 20.00 -93.58
CA ARG A 226 103.77 21.11 -93.20
C ARG A 226 102.31 20.79 -93.49
N ILE A 227 102.02 20.23 -94.67
CA ILE A 227 100.69 19.77 -95.07
C ILE A 227 100.20 18.70 -94.08
N ARG A 228 101.02 17.67 -93.80
CA ARG A 228 100.65 16.62 -92.84
C ARG A 228 100.30 17.18 -91.46
N LYS A 229 101.10 18.12 -90.93
CA LYS A 229 100.89 18.70 -89.59
C LYS A 229 99.58 19.50 -89.49
N ASP A 230 99.20 20.24 -90.52
CA ASP A 230 97.94 21.00 -90.55
C ASP A 230 96.73 20.06 -90.60
N TYR A 231 96.76 19.04 -91.45
CA TYR A 231 95.71 18.02 -91.50
C TYR A 231 95.61 17.21 -90.20
N GLU A 232 96.75 16.86 -89.59
CA GLU A 232 96.81 16.12 -88.32
C GLU A 232 96.24 16.93 -87.16
N THR A 233 96.50 18.24 -87.13
CA THR A 233 95.89 19.16 -86.15
C THR A 233 94.37 19.24 -86.31
N GLN A 234 93.88 19.29 -87.55
CA GLN A 234 92.44 19.28 -87.84
C GLN A 234 91.79 17.94 -87.46
N ILE A 235 92.43 16.81 -87.76
CA ILE A 235 91.96 15.47 -87.39
C ILE A 235 91.86 15.33 -85.87
N VAL A 236 92.87 15.76 -85.11
CA VAL A 236 92.84 15.71 -83.64
C VAL A 236 91.73 16.60 -83.07
N SER A 237 91.50 17.78 -83.65
CA SER A 237 90.42 18.67 -83.22
C SER A 237 89.02 18.06 -83.48
N LEU A 238 88.84 17.40 -84.62
CA LEU A 238 87.59 16.71 -84.97
C LEU A 238 87.39 15.44 -84.13
N GLN A 239 88.45 14.68 -83.84
CA GLN A 239 88.42 13.57 -82.90
C GLN A 239 88.08 14.03 -81.48
N GLY A 240 88.60 15.19 -81.06
CA GLY A 240 88.26 15.79 -79.77
C GLY A 240 86.79 16.23 -79.69
N GLN A 241 86.21 16.73 -80.79
CA GLN A 241 84.77 17.03 -80.86
C GLN A 241 83.92 15.76 -80.85
N LEU A 242 84.36 14.72 -81.57
CA LEU A 242 83.69 13.42 -81.61
C LEU A 242 83.64 12.78 -80.21
N ASN A 243 84.77 12.74 -79.49
CA ASN A 243 84.83 12.17 -78.14
C ASN A 243 83.94 12.94 -77.16
N LYS A 244 83.88 14.27 -77.24
CA LYS A 244 82.95 15.07 -76.40
C LYS A 244 81.48 14.78 -76.70
N LEU A 245 81.12 14.53 -77.96
CA LEU A 245 79.76 14.15 -78.35
C LEU A 245 79.38 12.74 -77.86
N VAL A 246 80.35 11.82 -77.85
CA VAL A 246 80.20 10.45 -77.33
C VAL A 246 80.10 10.45 -75.80
N ASP A 247 80.98 11.17 -75.09
CA ASP A 247 81.00 11.24 -73.62
C ASP A 247 79.82 12.04 -73.04
N GLY A 248 79.29 13.02 -73.76
CA GLY A 248 78.10 13.79 -73.39
C GLY A 248 76.80 12.96 -73.28
N GLY A 249 76.85 11.65 -73.54
CA GLY A 249 75.79 10.68 -73.21
C GLY A 249 75.68 10.36 -71.72
N LEU A 250 76.76 10.47 -70.95
CA LEU A 250 76.80 10.05 -69.53
C LEU A 250 76.20 11.08 -68.55
N GLU A 251 76.25 12.38 -68.86
CA GLU A 251 75.70 13.44 -67.97
C GLU A 251 74.17 13.51 -67.99
N VAL A 252 73.53 13.08 -69.08
CA VAL A 252 72.06 13.06 -69.29
C VAL A 252 71.32 12.17 -68.28
N ASN A 253 72.03 11.27 -67.59
CA ASN A 253 71.42 10.37 -66.62
C ASN A 253 71.19 11.03 -65.24
N LYS A 254 71.90 12.12 -64.91
CA LYS A 254 71.81 12.78 -63.60
C LYS A 254 70.56 13.66 -63.44
N ASP A 255 70.19 14.44 -64.46
CA ASP A 255 69.03 15.34 -64.40
C ASP A 255 67.70 14.59 -64.25
N ALA A 256 67.60 13.39 -64.83
CA ALA A 256 66.39 12.58 -64.72
C ALA A 256 66.21 11.96 -63.34
N SER A 257 67.31 11.64 -62.64
CA SER A 257 67.24 11.24 -61.24
C SER A 257 66.58 12.34 -60.40
N PHE A 258 66.85 13.61 -60.73
CA PHE A 258 66.32 14.77 -60.02
C PHE A 258 64.82 14.99 -60.28
N THR A 259 64.34 14.86 -61.53
CA THR A 259 62.91 15.04 -61.85
C THR A 259 62.03 13.92 -61.28
N PHE A 260 62.46 12.66 -61.35
CA PHE A 260 61.73 11.55 -60.73
C PHE A 260 61.73 11.65 -59.20
N SER A 261 62.85 12.08 -58.60
CA SER A 261 62.94 12.30 -57.16
C SER A 261 61.97 13.39 -56.70
N ALA A 262 61.82 14.49 -57.44
CA ALA A 262 60.90 15.57 -57.08
C ALA A 262 59.42 15.14 -57.14
N ILE A 263 59.04 14.39 -58.19
CA ILE A 263 57.68 13.82 -58.31
C ILE A 263 57.42 12.82 -57.17
N ASP A 264 58.38 11.93 -56.88
CA ASP A 264 58.25 10.98 -55.77
C ASP A 264 58.13 11.67 -54.41
N GLU A 265 58.90 12.71 -54.17
CA GLU A 265 58.86 13.44 -52.90
C GLU A 265 57.53 14.18 -52.70
N GLN A 266 56.96 14.76 -53.76
CA GLN A 266 55.65 15.42 -53.70
C GLN A 266 54.51 14.43 -53.41
N TYR A 267 54.45 13.31 -54.15
CA TYR A 267 53.40 12.31 -53.93
C TYR A 267 53.60 11.52 -52.63
N LYS A 268 54.83 11.33 -52.17
CA LYS A 268 55.11 10.73 -50.87
C LYS A 268 54.48 11.53 -49.73
N LEU A 269 54.64 12.85 -49.72
CA LEU A 269 53.99 13.72 -48.72
C LEU A 269 52.46 13.63 -48.76
N MET A 270 51.87 13.66 -49.96
CA MET A 270 50.41 13.54 -50.10
C MET A 270 49.89 12.17 -49.65
N LEU A 271 50.60 11.08 -50.00
CA LEU A 271 50.24 9.73 -49.58
C LEU A 271 50.39 9.55 -48.06
N GLU A 272 51.44 10.10 -47.45
CA GLU A 272 51.66 10.07 -46.01
C GLU A 272 50.54 10.82 -45.27
N MET A 273 50.12 11.99 -45.75
CA MET A 273 48.98 12.71 -45.19
C MET A 273 47.65 11.93 -45.29
N VAL A 274 47.42 11.23 -46.40
CA VAL A 274 46.21 10.40 -46.57
C VAL A 274 46.30 9.15 -45.69
N ASP A 275 47.47 8.54 -45.56
CA ASP A 275 47.71 7.39 -44.68
C ASP A 275 47.54 7.74 -43.20
N ASP A 276 48.01 8.91 -42.76
CA ASP A 276 47.76 9.43 -41.41
C ASP A 276 46.27 9.60 -41.15
N LYS A 277 45.53 10.18 -42.11
CA LYS A 277 44.06 10.33 -42.00
C LYS A 277 43.36 8.97 -41.94
N ILE A 278 43.78 8.00 -42.77
CA ILE A 278 43.24 6.64 -42.74
C ILE A 278 43.51 6.00 -41.38
N SER A 279 44.75 6.05 -40.87
CA SER A 279 45.11 5.48 -39.58
C SER A 279 44.31 6.07 -38.41
N LEU A 280 44.12 7.40 -38.42
CA LEU A 280 43.28 8.09 -37.43
C LEU A 280 41.83 7.60 -37.50
N LYS A 281 41.26 7.49 -38.70
CA LYS A 281 39.88 7.01 -38.89
C LYS A 281 39.71 5.54 -38.54
N GLU A 282 40.68 4.68 -38.87
CA GLU A 282 40.70 3.27 -38.44
C GLU A 282 40.74 3.17 -36.91
N SER A 283 41.52 4.03 -36.24
CA SER A 283 41.55 4.10 -34.77
C SER A 283 40.20 4.51 -34.18
N GLU A 284 39.54 5.51 -34.76
CA GLU A 284 38.20 5.95 -34.35
C GLU A 284 37.15 4.85 -34.54
N ILE A 285 37.15 4.17 -35.69
CA ILE A 285 36.26 3.05 -35.99
C ILE A 285 36.48 1.92 -34.98
N ASN A 286 37.73 1.48 -34.78
CA ASN A 286 38.05 0.41 -33.84
C ASN A 286 37.58 0.73 -32.41
N LYS A 287 37.79 1.97 -31.94
CA LYS A 287 37.29 2.42 -30.63
C LYS A 287 35.76 2.34 -30.56
N LEU A 288 35.08 2.77 -31.61
CA LEU A 288 33.61 2.77 -31.66
C LEU A 288 33.03 1.35 -31.75
N GLU A 289 33.66 0.45 -32.49
CA GLU A 289 33.27 -0.96 -32.58
C GLU A 289 33.38 -1.68 -31.24
N VAL A 290 34.46 -1.42 -30.48
CA VAL A 290 34.62 -1.95 -29.12
C VAL A 290 33.50 -1.45 -28.21
N ILE A 291 33.15 -0.16 -28.28
CA ILE A 291 32.05 0.43 -27.50
C ILE A 291 30.70 -0.21 -27.88
N ILE A 292 30.40 -0.34 -29.18
CA ILE A 292 29.17 -0.96 -29.68
C ILE A 292 29.07 -2.42 -29.22
N GLY A 293 30.16 -3.18 -29.36
CA GLY A 293 30.22 -4.59 -28.95
C GLY A 293 30.07 -4.80 -27.44
N ALA A 294 30.58 -3.87 -26.63
CA ALA A 294 30.38 -3.87 -25.19
C ALA A 294 28.94 -3.50 -24.80
N GLN A 295 28.39 -2.43 -25.39
CA GLN A 295 27.01 -1.99 -25.15
C GLN A 295 25.98 -3.05 -25.55
N GLN A 296 26.18 -3.73 -26.68
CA GLN A 296 25.26 -4.75 -27.17
C GLN A 296 25.20 -5.99 -26.25
N ARG A 297 26.35 -6.40 -25.70
CA ARG A 297 26.44 -7.46 -24.68
C ARG A 297 25.79 -7.03 -23.36
N ALA A 298 25.98 -5.78 -22.96
CA ALA A 298 25.36 -5.23 -21.75
C ALA A 298 23.83 -5.16 -21.88
N VAL A 299 23.29 -4.78 -23.03
CA VAL A 299 21.83 -4.68 -23.25
C VAL A 299 21.15 -6.05 -23.19
N SER A 300 21.67 -7.05 -23.91
CA SER A 300 21.02 -8.37 -24.01
C SER A 300 21.04 -9.13 -22.68
N SER A 301 22.15 -9.04 -21.95
CA SER A 301 22.27 -9.72 -20.64
C SER A 301 21.57 -8.96 -19.51
N SER A 302 21.56 -7.62 -19.53
CA SER A 302 21.03 -6.83 -18.41
C SER A 302 19.52 -6.92 -18.26
N LEU A 303 18.73 -6.97 -19.33
CA LEU A 303 17.26 -7.00 -19.20
C LEU A 303 16.80 -8.32 -18.58
N ALA A 304 17.31 -9.44 -19.09
CA ALA A 304 16.95 -10.77 -18.60
C ALA A 304 17.44 -10.98 -17.16
N ALA A 305 18.68 -10.58 -16.85
CA ALA A 305 19.22 -10.67 -15.50
C ALA A 305 18.44 -9.79 -14.51
N ARG A 306 18.12 -8.54 -14.90
CA ARG A 306 17.37 -7.62 -14.05
C ARG A 306 15.93 -8.05 -13.84
N ASN A 307 15.27 -8.59 -14.87
CA ASN A 307 13.94 -9.18 -14.72
C ASN A 307 13.95 -10.40 -13.80
N ARG A 308 14.97 -11.27 -13.89
CA ARG A 308 15.13 -12.40 -12.96
C ARG A 308 15.31 -11.94 -11.51
N GLN A 309 16.09 -10.90 -11.28
CA GLN A 309 16.29 -10.32 -9.95
C GLN A 309 14.99 -9.68 -9.40
N ILE A 310 14.26 -8.95 -10.26
CA ILE A 310 12.95 -8.40 -9.91
C ILE A 310 11.96 -9.51 -9.57
N ASP A 311 11.97 -10.61 -10.33
CA ASP A 311 11.07 -11.74 -10.08
C ASP A 311 11.47 -12.51 -8.83
N SER A 312 12.76 -12.71 -8.56
CA SER A 312 13.22 -13.39 -7.34
C SER A 312 12.88 -12.59 -6.08
N THR A 313 13.08 -11.27 -6.11
CA THR A 313 12.74 -10.38 -4.98
C THR A 313 11.23 -10.31 -4.76
N PHE A 314 10.44 -10.24 -5.84
CA PHE A 314 8.99 -10.32 -5.76
C PHE A 314 8.52 -11.64 -5.16
N ILE A 315 9.07 -12.77 -5.63
CA ILE A 315 8.69 -14.10 -5.14
C ILE A 315 9.06 -14.26 -3.66
N SER A 316 10.28 -13.88 -3.26
CA SER A 316 10.69 -13.99 -1.85
C SER A 316 9.80 -13.16 -0.93
N GLU A 317 9.46 -11.94 -1.35
CA GLU A 317 8.59 -11.07 -0.55
C GLU A 317 7.15 -11.57 -0.55
N LYS A 318 6.65 -12.07 -1.69
CA LYS A 318 5.33 -12.70 -1.77
C LYS A 318 5.23 -13.90 -0.84
N THR A 319 6.22 -14.80 -0.84
CA THR A 319 6.25 -15.96 0.06
C THR A 319 6.33 -15.54 1.52
N ARG A 320 7.08 -14.48 1.84
CA ARG A 320 7.11 -13.90 3.20
C ARG A 320 5.71 -13.44 3.62
N LEU A 321 5.03 -12.67 2.77
CA LEU A 321 3.68 -12.18 3.03
C LEU A 321 2.64 -13.31 3.11
N GLU A 322 2.75 -14.34 2.27
CA GLU A 322 1.89 -15.54 2.33
C GLU A 322 2.07 -16.28 3.66
N SER A 323 3.31 -16.48 4.12
CA SER A 323 3.57 -17.11 5.43
C SER A 323 3.13 -16.25 6.62
N MET A 324 3.19 -14.92 6.51
CA MET A 324 2.59 -14.02 7.49
C MET A 324 1.07 -14.18 7.50
N GLY A 325 0.43 -14.20 6.32
CA GLY A 325 -1.01 -14.41 6.21
C GLY A 325 -1.46 -15.75 6.78
N GLU A 326 -0.69 -16.82 6.56
CA GLU A 326 -0.95 -18.13 7.15
C GLU A 326 -0.85 -18.10 8.68
N LYS A 327 0.17 -17.41 9.24
CA LYS A 327 0.28 -17.24 10.70
C LYS A 327 -0.90 -16.49 11.29
N VAL A 328 -1.31 -15.39 10.68
CA VAL A 328 -2.47 -14.61 11.11
C VAL A 328 -3.74 -15.45 11.06
N GLU A 329 -3.91 -16.29 10.03
CA GLU A 329 -5.05 -17.21 9.96
C GLU A 329 -5.01 -18.25 11.08
N THR A 330 -3.84 -18.84 11.37
CA THR A 330 -3.69 -19.82 12.46
C THR A 330 -3.89 -19.21 13.85
N GLU A 331 -3.43 -17.98 14.07
CA GLU A 331 -3.67 -17.24 15.31
C GLU A 331 -5.15 -16.90 15.45
N PHE A 332 -5.80 -16.48 14.35
CA PHE A 332 -7.23 -16.21 14.33
C PHE A 332 -8.08 -17.45 14.52
N ASP A 333 -7.66 -18.63 14.06
CA ASP A 333 -8.35 -19.89 14.36
C ASP A 333 -8.40 -20.15 15.88
N SER A 334 -7.31 -19.87 16.60
CA SER A 334 -7.29 -19.92 18.08
C SER A 334 -8.20 -18.87 18.70
N THR A 335 -8.17 -17.63 18.19
CA THR A 335 -9.08 -16.57 18.65
C THR A 335 -10.54 -16.89 18.35
N ARG A 336 -10.81 -17.63 17.27
CA ARG A 336 -12.16 -18.05 16.89
C ARG A 336 -12.72 -19.06 17.88
N GLU A 337 -11.90 -19.99 18.38
CA GLU A 337 -12.30 -20.88 19.47
C GLU A 337 -12.68 -20.09 20.73
N GLU A 338 -11.92 -19.03 21.06
CA GLU A 338 -12.24 -18.13 22.17
C GLU A 338 -13.54 -17.34 21.91
N ILE A 339 -13.74 -16.80 20.71
CA ILE A 339 -14.98 -16.12 20.30
C ILE A 339 -16.18 -17.06 20.45
N ASP A 340 -16.04 -18.31 20.01
CA ASP A 340 -17.12 -19.30 20.10
C ASP A 340 -17.42 -19.69 21.55
N ALA A 341 -16.39 -19.80 22.41
CA ALA A 341 -16.57 -19.99 23.84
C ALA A 341 -17.29 -18.80 24.52
N ILE A 342 -16.94 -17.56 24.16
CA ILE A 342 -17.61 -16.35 24.66
C ILE A 342 -19.07 -16.30 24.16
N LYS A 343 -19.34 -16.75 22.92
CA LYS A 343 -20.71 -16.85 22.38
C LYS A 343 -21.54 -17.89 23.12
N GLU A 344 -20.94 -19.03 23.48
CA GLU A 344 -21.59 -20.04 24.32
C GLU A 344 -21.87 -19.51 25.73
N GLU A 345 -20.91 -18.82 26.36
CA GLU A 345 -21.11 -18.15 27.64
C GLU A 345 -22.26 -17.12 27.55
N ASN A 346 -22.28 -16.30 26.50
CA ASN A 346 -23.36 -15.34 26.26
C ASN A 346 -24.71 -16.03 26.07
N PHE A 347 -24.75 -17.21 25.46
CA PHE A 347 -25.98 -17.99 25.34
C PHE A 347 -26.47 -18.46 26.71
N ASP A 348 -25.58 -18.97 27.55
CA ASP A 348 -25.89 -19.38 28.93
C ASP A 348 -26.36 -18.20 29.79
N ILE A 349 -25.69 -17.05 29.68
CA ILE A 349 -26.11 -15.82 30.36
C ILE A 349 -27.50 -15.39 29.88
N LYS A 350 -27.79 -15.46 28.57
CA LYS A 350 -29.14 -15.21 28.04
C LYS A 350 -30.19 -16.18 28.57
N GLN A 351 -29.84 -17.45 28.80
CA GLN A 351 -30.76 -18.37 29.46
C GLN A 351 -31.05 -17.94 30.89
N LYS A 352 -30.01 -17.54 31.65
CA LYS A 352 -30.15 -17.04 33.02
C LYS A 352 -31.01 -15.77 33.08
N ILE A 353 -30.82 -14.84 32.14
CA ILE A 353 -31.66 -13.64 32.00
C ILE A 353 -33.12 -14.05 31.81
N ARG A 354 -33.43 -14.94 30.85
CA ARG A 354 -34.82 -15.40 30.65
C ARG A 354 -35.45 -16.04 31.88
N HIS A 355 -34.68 -16.81 32.64
CA HIS A 355 -35.15 -17.36 33.91
C HIS A 355 -35.43 -16.26 34.94
N LEU A 356 -34.54 -15.27 35.06
CA LEU A 356 -34.76 -14.11 35.92
C LEU A 356 -35.98 -13.30 35.50
N ASP A 357 -36.19 -13.06 34.20
CA ASP A 357 -37.35 -12.34 33.69
C ASP A 357 -38.65 -13.07 34.06
N THR A 358 -38.64 -14.40 33.92
CA THR A 358 -39.79 -15.23 34.34
C THR A 358 -40.04 -15.12 35.85
N ASP A 359 -38.98 -15.14 36.66
CA ASP A 359 -39.09 -15.01 38.12
C ASP A 359 -39.57 -13.61 38.54
N ILE A 360 -39.08 -12.56 37.90
CA ILE A 360 -39.51 -11.16 38.10
C ILE A 360 -40.98 -11.01 37.73
N GLU A 361 -41.38 -11.52 36.56
CA GLU A 361 -42.77 -11.49 36.09
C GLU A 361 -43.69 -12.22 37.07
N GLN A 362 -43.29 -13.41 37.57
CA GLN A 362 -44.05 -14.13 38.59
C GLN A 362 -44.18 -13.33 39.90
N MET A 363 -43.12 -12.65 40.34
CA MET A 363 -43.15 -11.79 41.52
C MET A 363 -44.14 -10.63 41.33
N TYR A 364 -44.13 -9.97 40.18
CA TYR A 364 -45.08 -8.89 39.87
C TYR A 364 -46.51 -9.37 39.73
N LEU A 365 -46.75 -10.53 39.10
CA LEU A 365 -48.07 -11.13 39.01
C LEU A 365 -48.63 -11.56 40.37
N SER A 366 -47.76 -12.01 41.29
CA SER A 366 -48.17 -12.36 42.65
C SER A 366 -48.58 -11.13 43.49
N ASN A 367 -48.15 -9.93 43.08
CA ASN A 367 -48.44 -8.69 43.78
C ASN A 367 -49.68 -7.99 43.21
N GLN A 368 -50.72 -7.86 44.04
CA GLN A 368 -51.99 -7.24 43.66
C GLN A 368 -51.83 -5.77 43.25
N ILE A 369 -50.88 -5.05 43.85
CA ILE A 369 -50.63 -3.63 43.54
C ILE A 369 -50.03 -3.49 42.16
N TYR A 370 -49.05 -4.31 41.80
CA TYR A 370 -48.45 -4.32 40.47
C TYR A 370 -49.48 -4.67 39.39
N ARG A 371 -50.34 -5.65 39.65
CA ARG A 371 -51.46 -5.96 38.75
C ARG A 371 -52.46 -4.81 38.58
N MET A 372 -52.72 -4.05 39.64
CA MET A 372 -53.64 -2.91 39.57
C MET A 372 -52.99 -1.71 38.89
N ALA A 373 -51.69 -1.50 39.13
CA ALA A 373 -50.88 -0.51 38.44
C ALA A 373 -50.78 -0.79 36.94
N SER A 374 -50.57 -2.05 36.52
CA SER A 374 -50.51 -2.41 35.10
C SER A 374 -51.84 -2.15 34.36
N HIS A 375 -52.97 -2.38 35.02
CA HIS A 375 -54.28 -2.04 34.46
C HIS A 375 -54.50 -0.53 34.28
N ILE A 376 -53.85 0.30 35.10
CA ILE A 376 -53.97 1.76 35.03
C ILE A 376 -53.03 2.33 33.96
N ASP A 377 -51.81 1.80 33.85
CA ASP A 377 -50.81 2.25 32.89
C ASP A 377 -51.05 1.70 31.47
N GLY A 378 -51.85 0.64 31.35
CA GLY A 378 -52.21 0.03 30.07
C GLY A 378 -51.09 -0.81 29.44
N THR A 379 -49.99 -1.02 30.16
CA THR A 379 -48.85 -1.84 29.74
C THR A 379 -49.10 -3.32 30.07
N LYS A 380 -48.72 -4.20 29.14
CA LYS A 380 -48.77 -5.67 29.35
C LYS A 380 -47.49 -6.21 29.97
N GLU A 381 -46.39 -5.50 29.80
CA GLU A 381 -45.07 -5.84 30.35
C GLU A 381 -44.97 -5.20 31.73
N LEU A 382 -45.00 -6.04 32.78
CA LEU A 382 -45.07 -5.60 34.17
C LEU A 382 -43.77 -4.94 34.68
N ASP A 383 -42.69 -5.03 33.91
CA ASP A 383 -41.38 -4.41 34.16
C ASP A 383 -41.29 -2.96 33.67
N GLU A 384 -42.21 -2.51 32.81
CA GLU A 384 -42.23 -1.14 32.26
C GLU A 384 -43.13 -0.17 33.03
N ILE A 385 -43.73 -0.61 34.14
CA ILE A 385 -44.69 0.21 34.90
C ILE A 385 -43.93 1.35 35.60
N ASP A 386 -44.42 2.58 35.47
CA ASP A 386 -43.83 3.72 36.19
C ASP A 386 -43.83 3.46 37.71
N PRO A 387 -42.66 3.48 38.38
CA PRO A 387 -42.56 3.32 39.84
C PRO A 387 -43.48 4.28 40.61
N THR A 388 -43.74 5.45 40.05
CA THR A 388 -44.65 6.46 40.60
C THR A 388 -46.10 5.95 40.62
N THR A 389 -46.55 5.31 39.54
CA THR A 389 -47.90 4.73 39.43
C THR A 389 -48.10 3.62 40.45
N VAL A 390 -47.11 2.73 40.59
CA VAL A 390 -47.14 1.65 41.58
C VAL A 390 -47.27 2.22 43.00
N THR A 391 -46.51 3.27 43.32
CA THR A 391 -46.54 3.93 44.63
C THR A 391 -47.90 4.56 44.94
N ILE A 392 -48.50 5.26 43.96
CA ILE A 392 -49.82 5.88 44.13
C ILE A 392 -50.89 4.81 44.36
N VAL A 393 -50.87 3.73 43.56
CA VAL A 393 -51.81 2.61 43.71
C VAL A 393 -51.64 1.95 45.08
N ALA A 394 -50.40 1.75 45.54
CA ALA A 394 -50.10 1.22 46.85
C ALA A 394 -50.71 2.08 47.96
N VAL A 395 -50.48 3.40 47.95
CA VAL A 395 -51.00 4.33 48.97
C VAL A 395 -52.53 4.34 49.01
N VAL A 396 -53.18 4.39 47.84
CA VAL A 396 -54.65 4.39 47.76
C VAL A 396 -55.24 3.06 48.25
N TRP A 397 -54.67 1.94 47.80
CA TRP A 397 -55.12 0.61 48.20
C TRP A 397 -54.95 0.38 49.70
N PHE A 398 -53.74 0.59 50.21
CA PHE A 398 -53.42 0.41 51.63
C PHE A 398 -54.17 1.37 52.53
N GLY A 399 -54.30 2.63 52.12
CA GLY A 399 -55.08 3.63 52.85
C GLY A 399 -56.55 3.22 52.96
N SER A 400 -57.16 2.76 51.86
CA SER A 400 -58.57 2.33 51.87
C SER A 400 -58.80 1.13 52.81
N LEU A 401 -57.90 0.13 52.77
CA LEU A 401 -58.03 -1.08 53.57
C LEU A 401 -57.75 -0.82 55.06
N ALA A 402 -56.72 -0.03 55.37
CA ALA A 402 -56.42 0.40 56.73
C ALA A 402 -57.57 1.21 57.34
N PHE A 403 -58.21 2.09 56.55
CA PHE A 403 -59.33 2.92 57.01
C PHE A 403 -60.56 2.08 57.34
N ILE A 404 -60.92 1.12 56.47
CA ILE A 404 -62.03 0.21 56.70
C ILE A 404 -61.80 -0.59 58.00
N CYS A 405 -60.62 -1.21 58.13
CA CYS A 405 -60.27 -1.97 59.32
C CYS A 405 -60.31 -1.12 60.59
N ALA A 406 -59.85 0.13 60.56
CA ALA A 406 -59.79 1.00 61.72
C ALA A 406 -61.16 1.42 62.28
N ILE A 407 -62.22 1.41 61.46
CA ILE A 407 -63.54 1.97 61.78
C ILE A 407 -64.63 0.89 61.87
N ILE A 408 -64.43 -0.28 61.26
CA ILE A 408 -65.44 -1.35 61.22
C ILE A 408 -65.85 -1.82 62.62
N GLY A 409 -64.91 -1.93 63.56
CA GLY A 409 -65.18 -2.34 64.95
C GLY A 409 -66.18 -1.41 65.65
N PRO A 410 -65.88 -0.11 65.79
CA PRO A 410 -66.81 0.88 66.34
C PRO A 410 -68.17 0.92 65.63
N ILE A 411 -68.20 0.87 64.29
CA ILE A 411 -69.45 0.91 63.52
C ILE A 411 -70.32 -0.31 63.84
N LEU A 412 -69.75 -1.51 63.86
CA LEU A 412 -70.49 -2.74 64.15
C LEU A 412 -71.10 -2.73 65.55
N VAL A 413 -70.35 -2.25 66.55
CA VAL A 413 -70.85 -2.15 67.92
C VAL A 413 -72.00 -1.14 68.01
N LEU A 414 -71.85 0.04 67.42
CA LEU A 414 -72.91 1.05 67.43
C LEU A 414 -74.15 0.60 66.66
N ALA A 415 -73.99 -0.06 65.52
CA ALA A 415 -75.08 -0.64 64.74
C ALA A 415 -75.82 -1.73 65.52
N SER A 416 -75.08 -2.63 66.19
CA SER A 416 -75.64 -3.67 67.05
C SER A 416 -76.46 -3.10 68.21
N LEU A 417 -75.95 -2.07 68.89
CA LEU A 417 -76.67 -1.38 69.97
C LEU A 417 -77.92 -0.65 69.48
N HIS A 418 -77.85 -0.04 68.30
CA HIS A 418 -79.01 0.61 67.69
C HIS A 418 -80.11 -0.40 67.35
N LEU A 419 -79.75 -1.54 66.73
CA LEU A 419 -80.69 -2.62 66.42
C LEU A 419 -81.30 -3.23 67.69
N LYS A 420 -80.49 -3.48 68.72
CA LYS A 420 -80.95 -3.99 70.01
C LYS A 420 -81.98 -3.06 70.66
N THR A 421 -81.67 -1.76 70.72
CA THR A 421 -82.58 -0.75 71.30
C THR A 421 -83.89 -0.64 70.51
N ARG A 422 -83.85 -0.82 69.18
CA ARG A 422 -85.05 -0.82 68.34
C ARG A 422 -85.90 -2.08 68.55
N SER A 423 -85.28 -3.24 68.72
CA SER A 423 -85.96 -4.49 69.05
C SER A 423 -86.71 -4.39 70.39
N GLU A 424 -86.04 -3.87 71.42
CA GLU A 424 -86.64 -3.69 72.76
C GLU A 424 -87.84 -2.75 72.74
N LYS A 425 -87.80 -1.67 71.92
CA LYS A 425 -88.94 -0.76 71.74
C LYS A 425 -90.13 -1.41 71.02
N LEU A 426 -89.87 -2.22 69.99
CA LEU A 426 -90.92 -2.93 69.26
C LEU A 426 -91.61 -3.98 70.15
N GLU A 427 -90.86 -4.67 71.01
CA GLU A 427 -91.43 -5.60 72.00
C GLU A 427 -92.30 -4.87 73.03
N GLN A 428 -91.90 -3.67 73.46
CA GLN A 428 -92.71 -2.83 74.37
C GLN A 428 -94.00 -2.34 73.71
N GLU A 429 -93.94 -1.84 72.48
CA GLU A 429 -95.13 -1.39 71.73
C GLU A 429 -96.11 -2.54 71.45
N GLN A 430 -95.61 -3.74 71.12
CA GLN A 430 -96.47 -4.93 70.96
C GLN A 430 -97.08 -5.40 72.28
N GLY A 431 -96.33 -5.31 73.39
CA GLY A 431 -96.83 -5.59 74.73
C GLY A 431 -97.95 -4.64 75.15
N GLU A 432 -97.80 -3.34 74.91
CA GLU A 432 -98.81 -2.33 75.23
C GLU A 432 -100.07 -2.45 74.36
N LEU A 433 -99.94 -2.74 73.06
CA LEU A 433 -101.08 -3.02 72.17
C LEU A 433 -101.86 -4.26 72.60
N SER A 434 -101.19 -5.31 73.12
CA SER A 434 -101.84 -6.51 73.65
C SER A 434 -102.60 -6.27 74.96
N LEU A 435 -102.18 -5.26 75.74
CA LEU A 435 -102.82 -4.83 76.98
C LEU A 435 -104.01 -3.90 76.74
N GLN A 436 -104.02 -3.13 75.64
CA GLN A 436 -105.16 -2.29 75.24
C GLN A 436 -106.26 -3.07 74.49
N ALA A 437 -105.96 -4.27 73.98
CA ALA A 437 -106.91 -5.14 73.28
C ALA A 437 -107.64 -6.15 74.20
N LYS A 438 -107.36 -6.11 75.51
CA LYS A 438 -108.12 -6.78 76.58
C LYS A 438 -108.91 -5.76 77.37
#